data_AF-A0A834MFE0-F1
#
_entry.id   AF-A0A834MFE0-F1
#
_cell.length_a   1.000
_cell.length_b   1.000
_cell.length_c   1.000
_cell.angle_alpha   90.00
_cell.angle_beta   90.00
_cell.angle_gamma   90.00
#
_symmetry.space_group_name_H-M   'P 1'
#
loop_
_entity.id
_entity.type
_entity.pdbx_description
1 polymer ?
#
loop_
_entity_poly.entity_id
_entity_poly.type
_entity_poly.pdbx_seq_one_letter_code
_entity_poly.pdbx_strand_id
1 'polypeptide(L)'
;FLIHIIAQITNCKKHILQIFEDNDGPGHDEEKVRERMTFCINYHRTIISYTESVYAVFNLVLIIHISVTSLIFGVTLYLITKVETYADKSRYSLQLAGWIALLFITCYYGQRIITESVTIADAAYQSLWYNGPVSLQKNVKLMIMRGQRPLKLNVASIGVISLETFVG
;
A
#
# COMPACT_ATOMS: atom_id res chain seq x y z
N PHE A 1 0.53 6.65 8.56
CA PHE A 1 0.54 6.92 7.10
C PHE A 1 0.32 5.67 6.25
N LEU A 2 1.18 4.64 6.29
CA LEU A 2 0.98 3.40 5.52
C LEU A 2 -0.37 2.71 5.81
N ILE A 3 -0.76 2.64 7.09
CA ILE A 3 -2.08 2.15 7.52
C ILE A 3 -3.23 3.00 6.91
N HIS A 4 -3.04 4.31 6.80
CA HIS A 4 -4.05 5.20 6.20
C HIS A 4 -4.17 4.94 4.69
N ILE A 5 -3.06 4.73 3.98
CA ILE A 5 -3.09 4.34 2.56
C ILE A 5 -3.84 3.01 2.38
N ILE A 6 -3.51 2.00 3.19
CA ILE A 6 -4.20 0.71 3.15
C ILE A 6 -5.69 0.89 3.42
N ALA A 7 -6.07 1.67 4.44
CA ALA A 7 -7.46 1.95 4.75
C ALA A 7 -8.22 2.63 3.59
N GLN A 8 -7.60 3.60 2.91
CA GLN A 8 -8.20 4.26 1.73
C GLN A 8 -8.37 3.28 0.56
N ILE A 9 -7.39 2.39 0.33
CA ILE A 9 -7.48 1.33 -0.68
C ILE A 9 -8.63 0.36 -0.35
N THR A 10 -8.73 -0.10 0.91
CA THR A 10 -9.82 -0.97 1.36
C THR A 10 -11.18 -0.28 1.24
N ASN A 11 -11.27 1.01 1.58
CA ASN A 11 -12.50 1.77 1.45
C ASN A 11 -12.94 1.90 -0.02
N CYS A 12 -11.99 2.15 -0.93
CA CYS A 12 -12.25 2.17 -2.38
C CYS A 12 -12.81 0.85 -2.87
N LYS A 13 -12.20 -0.27 -2.46
CA LYS A 13 -12.66 -1.61 -2.79
C LYS A 13 -14.10 -1.82 -2.34
N LYS A 14 -14.44 -1.43 -1.10
CA LYS A 14 -15.80 -1.54 -0.58
C LYS A 14 -16.80 -0.73 -1.40
N HIS A 15 -16.48 0.53 -1.72
CA HIS A 15 -17.33 1.37 -2.56
C HIS A 15 -17.54 0.77 -3.95
N ILE A 16 -16.50 0.18 -4.56
CA ILE A 16 -16.58 -0.47 -5.88
C ILE A 16 -17.50 -1.69 -5.86
N LEU A 17 -17.41 -2.53 -4.84
CA LEU A 17 -18.25 -3.72 -4.70
C LEU A 17 -19.73 -3.35 -4.49
N GLN A 18 -19.99 -2.25 -3.78
CA GLN A 18 -21.34 -1.77 -3.48
C GLN A 18 -22.01 -0.98 -4.62
N ILE A 19 -21.32 -0.73 -5.75
CA ILE A 19 -21.91 0.03 -6.87
C ILE A 19 -23.19 -0.63 -7.40
N PHE A 20 -23.21 -1.97 -7.44
CA PHE A 20 -24.25 -2.75 -8.12
C PHE A 20 -25.11 -3.62 -7.19
N GLU A 21 -24.83 -3.69 -5.88
CA GLU A 21 -25.66 -4.44 -4.91
C GLU A 21 -27.00 -3.77 -4.63
N ASP A 22 -27.16 -2.49 -4.96
CA ASP A 22 -28.30 -1.64 -4.58
C ASP A 22 -29.33 -1.46 -5.72
N ASN A 23 -29.23 -2.27 -6.78
CA ASN A 23 -29.80 -1.99 -8.10
C ASN A 23 -31.08 -2.81 -8.43
N ASP A 24 -32.02 -2.86 -7.48
CA ASP A 24 -33.28 -3.63 -7.57
C ASP A 24 -34.53 -2.78 -7.93
N GLY A 25 -34.39 -1.53 -8.44
CA GLY A 25 -35.52 -0.60 -8.63
C GLY A 25 -35.62 0.06 -10.03
N PRO A 26 -36.80 0.12 -10.67
CA PRO A 26 -36.88 0.56 -12.07
C PRO A 26 -36.86 2.10 -12.25
N GLY A 27 -36.13 2.56 -13.27
CA GLY A 27 -36.46 3.78 -14.04
C GLY A 27 -35.66 5.07 -13.76
N HIS A 28 -34.95 5.18 -12.63
CA HIS A 28 -34.01 6.28 -12.32
C HIS A 28 -32.56 5.79 -12.13
N ASP A 29 -32.27 4.55 -12.53
CA ASP A 29 -31.05 3.82 -12.18
C ASP A 29 -29.83 4.18 -13.05
N GLU A 30 -29.99 4.47 -14.34
CA GLU A 30 -28.81 4.68 -15.22
C GLU A 30 -27.99 5.91 -14.84
N GLU A 31 -28.64 7.01 -14.47
CA GLU A 31 -27.96 8.24 -14.07
C GLU A 31 -27.26 8.07 -12.71
N LYS A 32 -27.90 7.38 -11.75
CA LYS A 32 -27.32 7.06 -10.45
C LYS A 32 -26.15 6.09 -10.56
N VAL A 33 -26.27 5.05 -11.38
CA VAL A 33 -25.18 4.10 -11.66
C VAL A 33 -24.01 4.81 -12.34
N ARG A 34 -24.29 5.71 -13.29
CA ARG A 34 -23.27 6.54 -13.93
C ARG A 34 -22.55 7.44 -12.91
N GLU A 35 -23.28 8.08 -12.01
CA GLU A 35 -22.71 8.93 -10.97
C GLU A 35 -21.86 8.13 -9.98
N ARG A 36 -22.37 7.01 -9.45
CA ARG A 36 -21.64 6.11 -8.54
C ARG A 36 -20.35 5.57 -9.16
N MET A 37 -20.39 5.17 -10.43
CA MET A 37 -19.20 4.70 -11.12
C MET A 37 -18.19 5.83 -11.39
N THR A 38 -18.67 6.99 -11.82
CA THR A 38 -17.80 8.18 -12.01
C THR A 38 -17.13 8.56 -10.71
N PHE A 39 -17.86 8.53 -9.60
CA PHE A 39 -17.31 8.70 -8.26
C PHE A 39 -16.22 7.66 -7.96
N CYS A 40 -16.44 6.38 -8.22
CA CYS A 40 -15.44 5.34 -7.96
C CYS A 40 -14.17 5.49 -8.81
N ILE A 41 -14.30 5.87 -10.09
CA ILE A 41 -13.16 6.15 -10.97
C ILE A 41 -12.36 7.35 -10.45
N ASN A 42 -13.06 8.44 -10.08
CA ASN A 42 -12.42 9.63 -9.54
C ASN A 42 -11.76 9.32 -8.19
N TYR A 43 -12.42 8.54 -7.33
CA TYR A 43 -11.87 8.12 -6.04
C TYR A 43 -10.62 7.24 -6.21
N HIS A 44 -10.63 6.29 -7.15
CA HIS A 44 -9.45 5.50 -7.50
C HIS A 44 -8.29 6.37 -8.00
N ARG A 45 -8.57 7.35 -8.88
CA ARG A 45 -7.57 8.32 -9.33
C ARG A 45 -7.00 9.15 -8.19
N THR A 46 -7.86 9.63 -7.29
CA THR A 46 -7.45 10.37 -6.08
C THR A 46 -6.55 9.51 -5.19
N ILE A 47 -6.86 8.23 -5.00
CA ILE A 47 -6.02 7.31 -4.22
C ILE A 47 -4.65 7.11 -4.88
N ILE A 48 -4.59 6.94 -6.19
CA ILE A 48 -3.31 6.82 -6.91
C ILE A 48 -2.50 8.09 -6.73
N SER A 49 -3.08 9.27 -7.01
CA SER A 49 -2.40 10.56 -6.89
C SER A 49 -1.93 10.84 -5.45
N TYR A 50 -2.75 10.52 -4.46
CA TYR A 50 -2.40 10.64 -3.05
C TYR A 50 -1.26 9.69 -2.69
N THR A 51 -1.31 8.45 -3.14
CA THR A 51 -0.26 7.45 -2.88
C THR A 51 1.07 7.86 -3.53
N GLU A 52 1.05 8.37 -4.76
CA GLU A 52 2.25 8.88 -5.43
C GLU A 52 2.87 10.07 -4.69
N SER A 53 2.04 10.97 -4.15
CA SER A 53 2.49 12.12 -3.35
C SER A 53 3.08 11.68 -2.01
N VAL A 54 2.41 10.77 -1.28
CA VAL A 54 2.94 10.21 -0.03
C VAL A 54 4.23 9.45 -0.29
N TYR A 55 4.28 8.70 -1.39
CA TYR A 55 5.46 7.95 -1.78
C TYR A 55 6.68 8.86 -2.02
N ALA A 56 6.52 10.00 -2.67
CA ALA A 56 7.62 10.95 -2.89
C ALA A 56 8.26 11.42 -1.57
N VAL A 57 7.42 11.73 -0.57
CA VAL A 57 7.89 12.09 0.78
C VAL A 57 8.51 10.89 1.49
N PHE A 58 7.87 9.72 1.37
CA PHE A 58 8.28 8.52 2.10
C PHE A 58 9.58 7.93 1.58
N ASN A 59 9.86 8.05 0.28
CA ASN A 59 11.12 7.60 -0.31
C ASN A 59 12.32 8.29 0.36
N LEU A 60 12.28 9.62 0.51
CA LEU A 60 13.35 10.36 1.19
C LEU A 60 13.49 9.94 2.66
N VAL A 61 12.38 9.82 3.38
CA VAL A 61 12.37 9.39 4.78
C VAL A 61 12.93 7.97 4.95
N LEU A 62 12.60 7.04 4.05
CA LEU A 62 13.10 5.67 4.07
C LEU A 62 14.60 5.58 3.83
N ILE A 63 15.14 6.36 2.89
CA ILE A 63 16.58 6.42 2.63
C ILE A 63 17.33 6.86 3.90
N ILE A 64 16.85 7.92 4.54
CA ILE A 64 17.44 8.43 5.78
C ILE A 64 17.30 7.39 6.89
N HIS A 65 16.13 6.79 7.04
CA HIS A 65 15.86 5.77 8.05
C HIS A 65 16.82 4.59 7.91
N ILE A 66 16.96 4.03 6.71
CA ILE A 66 17.81 2.86 6.47
C ILE A 66 19.29 3.19 6.65
N SER A 67 19.71 4.39 6.24
CA SER A 67 21.08 4.87 6.47
C SER A 67 21.41 4.95 7.97
N VAL A 68 20.49 5.51 8.77
CA VAL A 68 20.65 5.64 10.22
C VAL A 68 20.59 4.28 10.92
N THR A 69 19.66 3.41 10.56
CA THR A 69 19.54 2.08 11.19
C THR A 69 20.74 1.18 10.88
N SER A 70 21.32 1.29 9.67
CA SER A 70 22.56 0.60 9.32
C SER A 70 23.72 0.99 10.24
N LEU A 71 23.91 2.29 10.50
CA LEU A 71 24.92 2.78 11.44
C LEU A 71 24.66 2.28 12.87
N ILE A 72 23.40 2.34 13.31
CA ILE A 72 23.00 1.84 14.64
C ILE A 72 23.29 0.35 14.78
N PHE A 73 23.01 -0.46 13.74
CA PHE A 73 23.34 -1.88 13.72
C PHE A 73 24.83 -2.13 13.88
N GLY A 74 25.67 -1.44 13.11
CA GLY A 74 27.12 -1.57 13.22
C GLY A 74 27.62 -1.25 14.63
N VAL A 75 27.19 -0.13 15.22
CA VAL A 75 27.59 0.28 16.57
C VAL A 75 27.05 -0.68 17.63
N THR A 76 25.78 -1.08 17.55
CA THR A 76 25.15 -1.97 18.54
C THR A 76 25.80 -3.35 18.52
N LEU A 77 26.08 -3.89 17.34
CA LEU A 77 26.76 -5.18 17.18
C LEU A 77 28.18 -5.12 17.77
N TYR A 78 28.93 -4.04 17.48
CA TYR A 78 30.24 -3.82 18.08
C TYR A 78 30.18 -3.78 19.62
N LEU A 79 29.23 -3.05 20.19
CA LEU A 79 29.06 -2.95 21.65
C LEU A 79 28.74 -4.30 22.30
N ILE A 80 27.91 -5.13 21.66
CA ILE A 80 27.61 -6.50 22.15
C ILE A 80 28.89 -7.33 22.30
N THR A 81 29.84 -7.18 21.38
CA THR A 81 31.12 -7.91 21.44
C THR A 81 32.11 -7.34 22.46
N LYS A 82 32.01 -6.04 22.79
CA LYS A 82 32.98 -5.34 23.64
C LYS A 82 32.62 -5.31 25.11
N VAL A 83 31.33 -5.26 25.44
CA VAL A 83 30.92 -5.18 26.84
C VAL A 83 31.07 -6.55 27.49
N GLU A 84 31.58 -6.59 28.73
CA GLU A 84 31.80 -7.84 29.47
C GLU A 84 30.57 -8.24 30.31
N THR A 85 29.81 -7.25 30.80
CA THR A 85 28.64 -7.46 31.64
C THR A 85 27.46 -8.06 30.87
N TYR A 86 26.89 -9.15 31.39
CA TYR A 86 25.69 -9.78 30.81
C TYR A 86 24.48 -8.84 30.72
N ALA A 87 24.28 -7.96 31.71
CA ALA A 87 23.17 -7.01 31.72
C ALA A 87 23.22 -6.08 30.49
N ASP A 88 24.37 -5.48 30.21
CA ASP A 88 24.54 -4.60 29.05
C ASP A 88 24.45 -5.34 27.72
N LYS A 89 25.03 -6.55 27.62
CA LYS A 89 24.84 -7.41 26.43
C LYS A 89 23.37 -7.66 26.15
N SER A 90 22.60 -7.99 27.18
CA SER A 90 21.16 -8.25 27.06
C SER A 90 20.40 -7.01 26.61
N ARG A 91 20.75 -5.82 27.13
CA ARG A 91 20.17 -4.53 26.74
C ARG A 91 20.41 -4.22 25.26
N TYR A 92 21.65 -4.34 24.79
CA TYR A 92 21.97 -4.09 23.38
C TYR A 92 21.36 -5.12 22.44
N SER A 93 21.26 -6.38 22.87
CA SER A 93 20.58 -7.43 22.10
C SER A 93 19.09 -7.16 21.96
N LEU A 94 18.43 -6.71 23.04
CA LEU A 94 17.02 -6.31 22.99
C LEU A 94 16.80 -5.09 22.09
N GLN A 95 17.70 -4.11 22.16
CA GLN A 95 17.68 -2.95 21.26
C GLN A 95 17.82 -3.37 19.80
N LEU A 96 18.75 -4.27 19.48
CA LEU A 96 18.94 -4.81 18.14
C LEU A 96 17.68 -5.53 17.63
N ALA A 97 17.09 -6.38 18.47
CA ALA A 97 15.83 -7.07 18.17
C ALA A 97 14.68 -6.08 17.87
N GLY A 98 14.58 -4.99 18.64
CA GLY A 98 13.58 -3.94 18.41
C GLY A 98 13.72 -3.26 17.04
N TRP A 99 14.94 -2.95 16.62
CA TRP A 99 15.20 -2.37 15.31
C TRP A 99 14.95 -3.35 14.16
N ILE A 100 15.29 -4.64 14.32
CA ILE A 100 14.94 -5.69 13.35
C ILE A 100 13.41 -5.80 13.21
N ALA A 101 12.69 -5.79 14.33
CA ALA A 101 11.23 -5.82 14.32
C ALA A 101 10.62 -4.60 13.60
N LEU A 102 11.19 -3.40 13.80
CA LEU A 102 10.74 -2.19 13.10
C LEU A 102 10.97 -2.28 11.58
N LEU A 103 12.11 -2.82 11.17
CA LEU A 103 12.43 -3.04 9.75
C LEU A 103 11.48 -4.07 9.13
N PHE A 104 11.22 -5.17 9.83
CA PHE A 104 10.23 -6.18 9.43
C PHE A 104 8.83 -5.56 9.26
N ILE A 105 8.35 -4.79 10.24
CA ILE A 105 7.05 -4.11 10.18
C ILE A 105 6.97 -3.20 8.95
N THR A 106 8.04 -2.46 8.65
CA THR A 106 8.10 -1.57 7.48
C THR A 106 7.97 -2.34 6.18
N CYS A 107 8.71 -3.45 6.04
CA CYS A 107 8.66 -4.32 4.87
C CYS A 107 7.29 -5.02 4.72
N TYR A 108 6.70 -5.45 5.84
CA TYR A 108 5.37 -6.03 5.88
C TYR A 108 4.30 -5.06 5.36
N TYR A 109 4.32 -3.80 5.82
CA TYR A 109 3.37 -2.80 5.31
C TYR A 109 3.63 -2.42 3.85
N GLY A 110 4.89 -2.39 3.40
CA GLY A 110 5.22 -2.22 1.99
C GLY A 110 4.63 -3.33 1.12
N GLN A 111 4.78 -4.59 1.54
CA GLN A 111 4.16 -5.73 0.87
C GLN A 111 2.63 -5.65 0.88
N ARG A 112 2.02 -5.29 2.00
CA ARG A 112 0.57 -5.14 2.09
C ARG A 112 0.04 -4.09 1.12
N ILE A 113 0.71 -2.94 0.97
CA ILE A 113 0.30 -1.92 -0.01
C ILE A 113 0.34 -2.49 -1.43
N ILE A 114 1.41 -3.21 -1.78
CA ILE A 114 1.55 -3.87 -3.08
C ILE A 114 0.38 -4.82 -3.31
N THR A 115 0.11 -5.72 -2.37
CA THR A 115 -0.97 -6.71 -2.48
C THR A 115 -2.35 -6.05 -2.58
N GLU A 116 -2.69 -5.16 -1.64
CA GLU A 116 -3.99 -4.50 -1.58
C GLU A 116 -4.27 -3.64 -2.82
N SER A 117 -3.24 -2.98 -3.36
CA SER A 117 -3.40 -2.12 -4.55
C SER A 117 -3.86 -2.87 -5.79
N VAL A 118 -3.46 -4.14 -5.94
CA VAL A 118 -3.85 -4.98 -7.08
C VAL A 118 -5.29 -5.48 -6.94
N THR A 119 -5.75 -5.70 -5.70
CA THR A 119 -7.11 -6.21 -5.46
C THR A 119 -8.22 -5.23 -5.91
N ILE A 120 -7.90 -3.94 -6.10
CA ILE A 120 -8.85 -2.98 -6.67
C ILE A 120 -9.25 -3.39 -8.09
N ALA A 121 -8.32 -3.91 -8.89
CA ALA A 121 -8.62 -4.38 -10.24
C ALA A 121 -9.57 -5.57 -10.22
N ASP A 122 -9.38 -6.50 -9.29
CA ASP A 122 -10.26 -7.67 -9.13
C ASP A 122 -11.68 -7.25 -8.73
N ALA A 123 -11.80 -6.33 -7.76
CA ALA A 123 -13.09 -5.80 -7.34
C ALA A 123 -13.81 -5.04 -8.48
N ALA A 124 -13.06 -4.25 -9.26
CA ALA A 124 -13.60 -3.56 -10.42
C ALA A 124 -14.03 -4.53 -11.53
N TYR A 125 -13.29 -5.61 -11.74
CA TYR A 125 -13.65 -6.66 -12.69
C TYR A 125 -14.91 -7.42 -12.29
N GLN A 126 -15.06 -7.72 -10.99
CA GLN A 126 -16.24 -8.42 -10.43
C GLN A 126 -17.48 -7.53 -10.32
N SER A 127 -17.32 -6.20 -10.36
CA SER A 127 -18.46 -5.30 -10.48
C SER A 127 -19.20 -5.59 -11.80
N LEU A 128 -20.54 -5.53 -11.83
CA LEU A 128 -21.34 -5.82 -13.03
C LEU A 128 -21.23 -4.71 -14.11
N TRP A 129 -20.02 -4.15 -14.31
CA TRP A 129 -19.71 -2.99 -15.15
C TRP A 129 -20.13 -3.13 -16.61
N TYR A 130 -20.22 -4.37 -17.10
CA TYR A 130 -20.66 -4.68 -18.46
C TYR A 130 -22.15 -4.45 -18.68
N ASN A 131 -22.96 -4.36 -17.63
CA ASN A 131 -24.36 -3.95 -17.70
C ASN A 131 -24.54 -2.42 -17.79
N GLY A 132 -23.47 -1.65 -17.61
CA GLY A 132 -23.50 -0.19 -17.70
C GLY A 132 -23.33 0.35 -19.14
N PRO A 133 -23.53 1.67 -19.34
CA PRO A 133 -23.38 2.32 -20.64
C PRO A 133 -21.98 2.12 -21.25
N VAL A 134 -21.88 2.10 -22.59
CA VAL A 134 -20.62 1.89 -23.32
C VAL A 134 -19.51 2.88 -22.92
N SER A 135 -19.88 4.14 -22.67
CA SER A 135 -18.96 5.18 -22.18
C SER A 135 -18.35 4.82 -20.82
N LEU A 136 -19.12 4.15 -19.96
CA LEU A 136 -18.73 3.72 -18.63
C LEU A 136 -17.80 2.50 -18.69
N GLN A 137 -18.14 1.52 -19.53
CA GLN A 137 -17.34 0.30 -19.71
C GLN A 137 -15.89 0.62 -20.10
N LYS A 138 -15.69 1.62 -20.95
CA LYS A 138 -14.34 2.07 -21.35
C LYS A 138 -13.53 2.60 -20.16
N ASN A 139 -14.16 3.36 -19.26
CA ASN A 139 -13.49 3.90 -18.08
C ASN A 139 -13.14 2.81 -17.06
N VAL A 140 -14.04 1.85 -16.84
CA VAL A 140 -13.78 0.71 -15.94
C VAL A 140 -12.66 -0.17 -16.48
N LYS A 141 -12.61 -0.43 -17.80
CA LYS A 141 -11.48 -1.13 -18.42
C LYS A 141 -10.14 -0.42 -18.16
N LEU A 142 -10.10 0.90 -18.30
CA LEU A 142 -8.88 1.68 -17.99
C LEU A 142 -8.50 1.57 -16.51
N MET A 143 -9.49 1.60 -15.62
CA MET A 143 -9.29 1.42 -14.18
C MET A 143 -8.73 0.02 -13.85
N ILE A 144 -9.29 -1.04 -14.43
CA ILE A 144 -8.78 -2.42 -14.26
C ILE A 144 -7.33 -2.51 -14.75
N MET A 145 -7.04 -2.02 -15.97
CA MET A 145 -5.68 -2.03 -16.52
C MET A 145 -4.69 -1.24 -15.64
N ARG A 146 -5.13 -0.14 -15.02
CA ARG A 146 -4.28 0.65 -14.12
C ARG A 146 -4.11 -0.02 -12.76
N GLY A 147 -5.16 -0.63 -12.22
CA GLY A 147 -5.16 -1.31 -10.92
C GLY A 147 -4.32 -2.59 -10.92
N GLN A 148 -4.15 -3.23 -12.08
CA GLN A 148 -3.22 -4.36 -12.24
C GLN A 148 -1.74 -3.98 -12.06
N ARG A 149 -1.42 -2.68 -12.08
CA ARG A 149 -0.06 -2.19 -11.79
C ARG A 149 0.04 -1.89 -10.29
N PRO A 150 0.75 -2.72 -9.50
CA PRO A 150 0.84 -2.53 -8.06
C PRO A 150 1.46 -1.19 -7.70
N LEU A 151 0.99 -0.61 -6.60
CA LEU A 151 1.60 0.55 -5.95
C LEU A 151 2.85 0.06 -5.20
N LYS A 152 4.02 0.31 -5.78
CA LYS A 152 5.31 -0.13 -5.23
C LYS A 152 6.01 1.03 -4.52
N LEU A 153 6.50 0.78 -3.31
CA LEU A 153 7.39 1.70 -2.60
C LEU A 153 8.83 1.40 -3.05
N ASN A 154 9.32 2.03 -4.10
CA ASN A 154 10.71 1.88 -4.54
C ASN A 154 11.63 2.86 -3.76
N VAL A 155 12.78 2.38 -3.33
CA VAL A 155 13.81 3.16 -2.65
C VAL A 155 15.06 3.09 -3.51
N ALA A 156 15.55 4.25 -3.94
CA ALA A 156 16.51 4.37 -5.05
C ALA A 156 17.63 3.32 -5.06
N SER A 157 18.31 3.13 -3.93
CA SER A 157 19.46 2.20 -3.80
C SER A 157 19.12 0.81 -3.30
N ILE A 158 17.91 0.57 -2.79
CA ILE A 158 17.52 -0.65 -2.06
C ILE A 158 16.48 -1.47 -2.84
N GLY A 159 15.81 -0.84 -3.80
CA GLY A 159 14.73 -1.44 -4.56
C GLY A 159 13.39 -1.31 -3.84
N VAL A 160 12.47 -2.22 -4.15
CA VAL A 160 11.09 -2.15 -3.63
C VAL A 160 11.05 -2.62 -2.18
N ILE A 161 10.46 -1.83 -1.29
CA ILE A 161 10.21 -2.24 0.09
C ILE A 161 9.10 -3.30 0.10
N SER A 162 9.51 -4.54 0.29
CA SER A 162 8.67 -5.74 0.32
C SER A 162 9.24 -6.75 1.30
N LEU A 163 8.50 -7.83 1.57
CA LEU A 163 9.02 -8.94 2.37
C LEU A 163 10.20 -9.63 1.69
N GLU A 164 10.27 -9.62 0.36
CA GLU A 164 11.41 -10.17 -0.39
C GLU A 164 12.70 -9.42 -0.02
N THR A 165 12.64 -8.09 0.05
CA THR A 165 13.78 -7.23 0.44
C THR A 165 14.16 -7.36 1.92
N PHE A 166 13.28 -7.89 2.78
CA PHE A 166 13.63 -8.20 4.16
C PHE A 166 14.46 -9.48 4.28
N VAL A 167 14.18 -10.46 3.42
CA VAL A 167 14.78 -11.79 3.46
C VAL A 167 16.07 -11.86 2.63
N GLY A 168 16.16 -11.08 1.54
CA GLY A 168 17.34 -10.99 0.67
C GLY A 168 18.43 -10.12 1.25
#